data_AF-A0A7K1T703-F1
#
_entry.id   AF-A0A7K1T703-F1
#
_cell.length_a   1.000
_cell.length_b   1.000
_cell.length_c   1.000
_cell.angle_alpha   90.00
_cell.angle_beta   90.00
_cell.angle_gamma   90.00
#
_symmetry.space_group_name_H-M   'P 1'
#
loop_
_entity.id
_entity.type
_entity.pdbx_description
1 polymer ?
#
loop_
_entity_poly.entity_id
_entity_poly.type
_entity_poly.pdbx_seq_one_letter_code
_entity_poly.pdbx_strand_id
1 'polypeptide(L)'
;MDNVSVRDAREFLNLSVERPRMHLLDEPTGYISAMGKSNLGHQIRYSAERLEAELSDDGKPHVLQLVCEGDEREPQSWTLYADGLKCAHGTGEFARACFCEAADAFMGVCREAVRAAALPSRSKHDYDLLRTARRIAAAEAERRAASKKQNR
;
A
#
# COMPACT_ATOMS: atom_id res chain seq x y z
N MET A 1 -14.63 -8.65 -57.18
CA MET A 1 -15.56 -7.59 -56.73
C MET A 1 -16.33 -8.13 -55.54
N ASP A 2 -15.66 -8.40 -54.42
CA ASP A 2 -15.04 -7.46 -53.45
C ASP A 2 -16.16 -6.67 -52.76
N ASN A 3 -16.35 -6.66 -51.44
CA ASN A 3 -15.65 -7.29 -50.33
C ASN A 3 -16.69 -7.23 -49.19
N VAL A 4 -16.89 -8.33 -48.45
CA VAL A 4 -17.66 -8.30 -47.20
C VAL A 4 -16.86 -7.43 -46.24
N SER A 5 -17.28 -6.18 -46.06
CA SER A 5 -16.54 -5.22 -45.24
C SER A 5 -16.48 -5.73 -43.82
N VAL A 6 -15.25 -6.10 -43.47
CA VAL A 6 -14.72 -6.58 -42.21
C VAL A 6 -15.37 -5.84 -41.05
N ARG A 7 -15.92 -6.65 -40.14
CA ARG A 7 -16.14 -6.41 -38.71
C ARG A 7 -15.57 -5.07 -38.25
N ASP A 8 -16.49 -4.21 -37.83
CA ASP A 8 -16.28 -3.04 -36.99
C ASP A 8 -15.36 -3.42 -35.82
N ALA A 9 -14.06 -3.29 -36.08
CA ALA A 9 -12.99 -3.66 -35.17
C ALA A 9 -12.94 -2.55 -34.15
N ARG A 10 -13.83 -2.65 -33.15
CA ARG A 10 -13.71 -2.10 -31.80
C ARG A 10 -12.52 -1.16 -31.71
N GLU A 11 -12.76 0.11 -32.03
CA GLU A 11 -11.91 1.21 -31.62
C GLU A 11 -11.95 1.28 -30.09
N PHE A 12 -11.29 0.32 -29.43
CA PHE A 12 -10.79 0.52 -28.08
C PHE A 12 -9.63 1.48 -28.22
N LEU A 13 -9.96 2.77 -28.32
CA LEU A 13 -9.04 3.84 -27.98
C LEU A 13 -8.72 3.71 -26.48
N ASN A 14 -7.88 2.73 -26.14
CA ASN A 14 -7.08 2.77 -24.92
C ASN A 14 -6.02 3.86 -25.12
N LEU A 15 -6.45 5.12 -25.18
CA LEU A 15 -5.63 6.30 -24.95
C LEU A 15 -5.37 6.46 -23.44
N SER A 16 -5.10 5.34 -22.76
CA SER A 16 -4.48 5.39 -21.44
C SER A 16 -3.00 5.54 -21.73
N VAL A 17 -2.39 6.67 -21.39
CA VAL A 17 -0.94 6.78 -21.29
C VAL A 17 -0.48 5.52 -20.56
N GLU A 18 0.24 4.61 -21.24
CA GLU A 18 0.74 3.39 -20.64
C GLU A 18 1.70 3.82 -19.53
N ARG A 19 1.16 3.99 -18.31
CA ARG A 19 1.98 4.23 -17.14
C ARG A 19 2.90 3.02 -17.00
N PRO A 20 4.18 3.21 -16.67
CA PRO A 20 5.12 2.11 -16.52
C PRO A 20 4.53 1.04 -15.60
N ARG A 21 4.67 -0.23 -16.01
CA ARG A 21 4.15 -1.37 -15.26
C ARG A 21 4.88 -1.46 -13.92
N MET A 22 4.11 -1.66 -12.86
CA MET A 22 4.65 -1.90 -11.52
C MET A 22 5.06 -3.36 -11.36
N HIS A 23 6.20 -3.57 -10.74
CA HIS A 23 6.59 -4.81 -10.08
C HIS A 23 5.79 -4.93 -8.77
N LEU A 24 5.09 -6.05 -8.58
CA LEU A 24 4.17 -6.24 -7.47
C LEU A 24 4.85 -7.09 -6.38
N LEU A 25 4.88 -6.59 -5.16
CA LEU A 25 5.40 -7.32 -4.00
C LEU A 25 4.44 -8.41 -3.53
N ASP A 26 3.13 -8.11 -3.58
CA ASP A 26 2.07 -9.11 -3.44
C ASP A 26 1.60 -9.55 -4.83
N GLU A 27 2.17 -10.65 -5.32
CA GLU A 27 1.85 -11.17 -6.64
C GLU A 27 0.43 -11.75 -6.70
N PRO A 28 -0.36 -11.42 -7.74
CA PRO A 28 -1.66 -12.01 -7.95
C PRO A 28 -1.53 -13.44 -8.50
N THR A 29 -2.27 -14.38 -7.91
CA THR A 29 -2.31 -15.80 -8.32
C THR A 29 -3.44 -16.10 -9.32
N GLY A 30 -4.20 -15.10 -9.75
CA GLY A 30 -5.30 -15.22 -10.71
C GLY A 30 -6.06 -13.90 -10.95
N TYR A 31 -7.01 -13.91 -11.89
CA TYR A 31 -7.71 -12.70 -12.37
C TYR A 31 -8.38 -11.88 -11.25
N ILE A 32 -9.10 -12.51 -10.32
CA ILE A 32 -9.77 -11.83 -9.21
C ILE A 32 -8.73 -11.15 -8.29
N SER A 33 -7.64 -11.86 -7.99
CA SER A 33 -6.57 -11.29 -7.17
C SER A 33 -5.85 -10.14 -7.88
N ALA A 34 -5.72 -10.18 -9.21
CA ALA A 34 -5.12 -9.10 -9.98
C ALA A 34 -5.92 -7.79 -9.85
N MET A 35 -7.26 -7.85 -9.84
CA MET A 35 -8.11 -6.66 -9.68
C MET A 35 -7.88 -5.93 -8.35
N GLY A 36 -7.61 -6.70 -7.29
CA GLY A 36 -7.39 -6.19 -5.93
C GLY A 36 -5.93 -5.88 -5.60
N LYS A 37 -4.98 -6.62 -6.15
CA LYS A 37 -3.56 -6.53 -5.79
C LYS A 37 -2.73 -5.64 -6.71
N SER A 38 -3.16 -5.42 -7.95
CA SER A 38 -2.37 -4.65 -8.93
C SER A 38 -2.42 -3.12 -8.74
N ASN A 39 -3.20 -2.62 -7.78
CA ASN A 39 -3.28 -1.18 -7.52
C ASN A 39 -2.20 -0.73 -6.53
N LEU A 40 -1.80 0.53 -6.67
CA LEU A 40 -0.73 1.14 -5.90
C LEU A 40 -1.03 1.14 -4.40
N GLY A 41 -2.25 1.53 -4.02
CA GLY A 41 -2.66 1.59 -2.62
C GLY A 41 -2.53 0.25 -1.89
N HIS A 42 -2.87 -0.86 -2.55
CA HIS A 42 -2.67 -2.21 -2.02
C HIS A 42 -1.18 -2.51 -1.82
N GLN A 43 -0.35 -2.28 -2.83
CA GLN A 43 1.08 -2.60 -2.77
C GLN A 43 1.83 -1.79 -1.70
N ILE A 44 1.49 -0.51 -1.53
CA ILE A 44 2.07 0.33 -0.46
C ILE A 44 1.67 -0.22 0.92
N ARG A 45 0.40 -0.55 1.15
CA ARG A 45 -0.07 -1.12 2.42
C ARG A 45 0.57 -2.47 2.71
N TYR A 46 0.57 -3.37 1.73
CA TYR A 46 1.19 -4.68 1.85
C TYR A 46 2.69 -4.59 2.16
N SER A 47 3.40 -3.62 1.56
CA SER A 47 4.82 -3.39 1.86
C SER A 47 5.04 -3.03 3.33
N ALA A 48 4.19 -2.18 3.91
CA ALA A 48 4.29 -1.83 5.33
C ALA A 48 3.95 -3.02 6.25
N GLU A 49 2.93 -3.81 5.91
CA GLU A 49 2.55 -5.01 6.66
C GLU A 49 3.65 -6.08 6.63
N ARG A 50 4.24 -6.31 5.45
CA ARG A 50 5.36 -7.24 5.26
C ARG A 50 6.60 -6.79 6.02
N LEU A 51 6.93 -5.50 5.97
CA LEU A 51 8.04 -4.94 6.73
C LEU A 51 7.86 -5.09 8.25
N GLU A 52 6.64 -4.88 8.77
CA GLU A 52 6.37 -5.11 10.20
C GLU A 52 6.61 -6.57 10.61
N ALA A 53 6.21 -7.52 9.76
CA ALA A 53 6.46 -8.93 9.99
C ALA A 53 7.97 -9.24 9.98
N GLU A 54 8.71 -8.72 8.99
CA GLU A 54 10.19 -8.87 8.91
C GLU A 54 10.88 -8.30 10.17
N LEU A 55 10.48 -7.11 10.64
CA LEU A 55 11.05 -6.50 11.85
C LEU A 55 10.77 -7.32 13.11
N SER A 56 9.57 -7.91 13.20
CA SER A 56 9.21 -8.82 14.28
C SER A 56 10.08 -10.09 14.26
N ASP A 57 10.27 -10.70 13.09
CA ASP A 57 11.08 -11.91 12.92
C ASP A 57 12.57 -11.66 13.20
N ASP A 58 13.07 -10.46 12.87
CA ASP A 58 14.44 -9.99 13.17
C ASP A 58 14.68 -9.64 14.66
N GLY A 59 13.66 -9.81 15.52
CA GLY A 59 13.75 -9.51 16.96
C GLY A 59 13.79 -8.02 17.28
N LYS A 60 13.37 -7.15 16.35
CA LYS A 60 13.27 -5.69 16.51
C LYS A 60 11.84 -5.24 16.24
N PRO A 61 10.87 -5.69 17.05
CA PRO A 61 9.46 -5.50 16.73
C PRO A 61 9.07 -4.02 16.84
N HIS A 62 8.53 -3.49 15.75
CA HIS A 62 7.95 -2.14 15.67
C HIS A 62 6.57 -2.21 15.05
N VAL A 63 5.63 -1.40 15.55
CA VAL A 63 4.27 -1.33 15.01
C VAL A 63 4.23 -0.26 13.93
N LEU A 64 4.06 -0.67 12.68
CA LEU A 64 4.02 0.24 11.54
C LEU A 64 2.58 0.66 11.22
N GLN A 65 2.40 1.92 10.86
CA GLN A 65 1.11 2.42 10.39
C GLN A 65 1.33 3.28 9.16
N LEU A 66 0.63 2.94 8.10
CA LEU A 66 0.67 3.67 6.86
C LEU A 66 -0.65 4.42 6.68
N VAL A 67 -0.57 5.73 6.46
CA VAL A 67 -1.71 6.57 6.13
C VAL A 67 -1.55 7.02 4.68
N CYS A 68 -2.56 6.76 3.86
CA CYS A 68 -2.63 7.22 2.48
C CYS A 68 -3.76 8.24 2.35
N GLU A 69 -3.52 9.27 1.54
CA GLU A 69 -4.53 10.28 1.20
C GLU A 69 -4.84 10.25 -0.30
N GLY A 70 -6.07 10.63 -0.66
CA GLY A 70 -6.54 10.60 -2.04
C GLY A 70 -7.33 9.33 -2.37
N ASP A 71 -7.25 8.88 -3.61
CA ASP A 71 -7.93 7.67 -4.08
C ASP A 71 -7.34 6.42 -3.39
N GLU A 72 -8.19 5.48 -3.00
CA GLU A 72 -7.76 4.29 -2.27
C GLU A 72 -6.87 3.38 -3.12
N ARG A 73 -7.12 3.32 -4.44
CA ARG A 73 -6.37 2.48 -5.38
C ARG A 73 -5.12 3.20 -5.88
N GLU A 74 -5.19 4.52 -6.01
CA GLU A 74 -4.13 5.40 -6.47
C GLU A 74 -3.93 6.59 -5.50
N PRO A 75 -3.29 6.35 -4.33
CA PRO A 75 -3.11 7.40 -3.34
C PRO A 75 -2.22 8.53 -3.88
N GLN A 76 -2.54 9.77 -3.49
CA GLN A 76 -1.79 10.96 -3.88
C GLN A 76 -0.58 11.20 -2.98
N SER A 77 -0.68 10.82 -1.71
CA SER A 77 0.37 10.93 -0.72
C SER A 77 0.33 9.75 0.25
N TRP A 78 1.44 9.51 0.92
CA TRP A 78 1.54 8.53 1.99
C TRP A 78 2.41 9.07 3.13
N THR A 79 2.10 8.64 4.34
CA THR A 79 2.91 8.87 5.54
C THR A 79 3.08 7.56 6.28
N LEU A 80 4.33 7.22 6.59
CA LEU A 80 4.70 6.06 7.39
C LEU A 80 4.97 6.51 8.82
N TYR A 81 4.31 5.84 9.76
CA TYR A 81 4.57 5.91 11.18
C TYR A 81 5.13 4.58 11.65
N ALA A 82 6.06 4.63 12.60
CA ALA A 82 6.45 3.49 13.40
C ALA A 82 6.25 3.88 14.85
N ASP A 83 5.56 3.04 15.61
CA ASP A 83 5.37 3.23 17.04
C ASP A 83 4.68 4.55 17.42
N GLY A 84 3.89 5.10 16.48
CA GLY A 84 3.23 6.41 16.60
C GLY A 84 4.11 7.61 16.20
N LEU A 85 5.38 7.40 15.89
CA LEU A 85 6.29 8.45 15.41
C LEU A 85 6.33 8.46 13.88
N LYS A 86 6.27 9.65 13.28
CA LYS A 86 6.37 9.82 11.82
C LYS A 86 7.80 9.53 11.36
N CYS A 87 7.99 8.50 10.55
CA CYS A 87 9.30 8.09 10.02
C CYS A 87 9.57 8.66 8.62
N ALA A 88 8.56 8.67 7.76
CA ALA A 88 8.68 9.15 6.38
C ALA A 88 7.34 9.64 5.84
N HIS A 89 7.41 10.45 4.79
CA HIS A 89 6.26 10.77 3.96
C HIS A 89 6.71 10.94 2.51
N GLY A 90 5.78 10.79 1.57
CA GLY A 90 6.07 10.95 0.15
C GLY A 90 4.81 11.08 -0.68
N THR A 91 5.00 11.26 -1.98
CA THR A 91 3.91 11.31 -2.95
C THR A 91 3.57 9.90 -3.44
N GLY A 92 2.36 9.73 -3.96
CA GLY A 92 1.95 8.54 -4.69
C GLY A 92 2.80 8.31 -5.94
N GLU A 93 3.17 9.39 -6.64
CA GLU A 93 4.07 9.32 -7.80
C GLU A 93 5.44 8.73 -7.43
N PHE A 94 6.01 9.15 -6.29
CA PHE A 94 7.25 8.58 -5.78
C PHE A 94 7.09 7.09 -5.46
N ALA A 95 6.02 6.70 -4.74
CA ALA A 95 5.79 5.30 -4.41
C ALA A 95 5.61 4.44 -5.69
N ARG A 96 4.88 4.95 -6.68
CA ARG A 96 4.74 4.31 -7.98
C ARG A 96 6.09 4.14 -8.68
N ALA A 97 6.92 5.18 -8.68
CA ALA A 97 8.26 5.09 -9.27
C ALA A 97 9.09 3.97 -8.63
N CYS A 98 9.03 3.80 -7.30
CA CYS A 98 9.66 2.68 -6.63
C CYS A 98 9.17 1.33 -7.18
N PHE A 99 7.86 1.12 -7.27
CA PHE A 99 7.34 -0.15 -7.81
C PHE A 99 7.62 -0.34 -9.30
N CYS A 100 7.81 0.73 -10.08
CA CYS A 100 8.28 0.61 -11.46
C CYS A 100 9.76 0.20 -11.55
N GLU A 101 10.55 0.42 -10.51
CA GLU A 101 11.96 0.01 -10.43
C GLU A 101 12.10 -1.45 -9.96
N ALA A 102 11.48 -1.80 -8.83
CA ALA A 102 11.48 -3.15 -8.29
C ALA A 102 10.31 -3.38 -7.31
N ALA A 103 9.92 -4.64 -7.10
CA ALA A 103 8.80 -4.99 -6.24
C ALA A 103 9.03 -4.57 -4.78
N ASP A 104 10.27 -4.67 -4.30
CA ASP A 104 10.65 -4.40 -2.92
C ASP A 104 11.24 -2.99 -2.70
N ALA A 105 11.43 -2.19 -3.76
CA ALA A 105 12.05 -0.87 -3.66
C ALA A 105 11.32 0.06 -2.66
N PHE A 106 9.98 0.10 -2.72
CA PHE A 106 9.20 0.91 -1.77
C PHE A 106 9.36 0.40 -0.33
N MET A 107 9.33 -0.92 -0.13
CA MET A 107 9.55 -1.54 1.18
C MET A 107 10.96 -1.22 1.71
N GLY A 108 11.97 -1.17 0.83
CA GLY A 108 13.33 -0.73 1.15
C GLY A 108 13.37 0.72 1.66
N VAL A 109 12.64 1.64 1.01
CA VAL A 109 12.50 3.02 1.49
C VAL A 109 11.88 3.05 2.90
N CYS A 110 10.82 2.29 3.14
CA CYS A 110 10.20 2.19 4.46
C CYS A 110 11.18 1.63 5.51
N ARG A 111 11.95 0.59 5.16
CA ARG A 111 12.93 -0.04 6.05
C ARG A 111 14.01 0.94 6.48
N GLU A 112 14.57 1.70 5.54
CA GLU A 112 15.58 2.71 5.85
C GLU A 112 15.00 3.88 6.65
N ALA A 113 13.75 4.28 6.38
CA ALA A 113 13.07 5.30 7.19
C ALA A 113 12.87 4.88 8.66
N VAL A 114 12.44 3.63 8.90
CA VAL A 114 12.30 3.09 10.26
C VAL A 114 13.65 3.01 10.96
N ARG A 115 14.69 2.57 10.25
CA ARG A 115 16.06 2.54 10.77
C ARG A 115 16.57 3.93 11.13
N ALA A 116 16.36 4.91 10.26
CA ALA A 116 16.79 6.30 10.44
C ALA A 116 16.05 6.99 11.59
N ALA A 117 14.82 6.57 11.91
CA ALA A 117 14.06 7.10 13.04
C ALA A 117 14.66 6.73 14.41
N ALA A 118 15.66 5.84 14.47
CA ALA A 118 16.42 5.49 15.67
C ALA A 118 15.52 5.18 16.89
N LEU A 119 14.46 4.40 16.64
CA LEU A 119 13.43 4.08 17.63
C LEU A 119 14.03 3.27 18.79
N PRO A 120 13.59 3.52 20.04
CA PRO A 120 13.97 2.68 21.17
C PRO A 120 13.56 1.22 20.96
N SER A 121 14.37 0.29 21.46
CA SER A 121 14.00 -1.12 21.51
C SER A 121 12.71 -1.31 22.30
N ARG A 122 11.81 -2.16 21.79
CA ARG A 122 10.55 -2.49 22.47
C ARG A 122 10.58 -3.85 23.13
N SER A 123 9.94 -3.93 24.29
CA SER A 123 9.58 -5.21 24.86
C SER A 123 8.47 -5.87 24.03
N LYS A 124 8.39 -7.21 24.10
CA LYS A 124 7.27 -7.95 23.49
C LYS A 124 5.91 -7.43 23.99
N HIS A 125 5.82 -7.11 25.29
CA HIS A 125 4.61 -6.59 25.90
C HIS A 125 4.18 -5.25 25.28
N ASP A 126 5.10 -4.31 25.12
CA ASP A 126 4.79 -2.99 24.55
C ASP A 126 4.42 -3.08 23.06
N TYR A 127 5.10 -3.97 22.33
CA TYR A 127 4.74 -4.27 20.94
C TYR A 127 3.31 -4.82 20.84
N ASP A 128 2.98 -5.85 21.63
CA ASP A 128 1.65 -6.46 21.64
C ASP A 128 0.55 -5.46 22.05
N LEU A 129 0.85 -4.59 23.02
CA LEU A 129 -0.04 -3.52 23.47
C LEU A 129 -0.32 -2.52 22.34
N LEU A 130 0.72 -1.98 21.70
CA LEU A 130 0.55 -1.04 20.58
C LEU A 130 -0.16 -1.68 19.39
N ARG A 131 0.19 -2.91 19.05
CA ARG A 131 -0.42 -3.66 17.95
C ARG A 131 -1.92 -3.86 18.20
N THR A 132 -2.29 -4.17 19.45
CA THR A 132 -3.69 -4.30 19.87
C THR A 132 -4.42 -2.95 19.82
N ALA A 133 -3.80 -1.88 20.33
CA ALA A 133 -4.35 -0.54 20.28
C ALA A 133 -4.62 -0.08 18.83
N ARG A 134 -3.67 -0.33 17.91
CA ARG A 134 -3.83 -0.04 16.47
C ARG A 134 -5.03 -0.79 15.88
N ARG A 135 -5.19 -2.08 16.19
CA ARG A 135 -6.31 -2.90 15.70
C ARG A 135 -7.66 -2.37 16.19
N ILE A 136 -7.76 -1.97 17.45
CA ILE A 136 -8.99 -1.38 18.01
C ILE A 136 -9.29 -0.05 17.33
N ALA A 137 -8.28 0.82 17.17
CA ALA A 137 -8.44 2.11 16.52
C ALA A 137 -8.93 1.97 15.06
N ALA A 138 -8.40 1.00 14.31
CA ALA A 138 -8.86 0.69 12.95
C ALA A 138 -10.33 0.27 12.92
N ALA A 139 -10.74 -0.66 13.79
CA ALA A 139 -12.13 -1.13 13.87
C ALA A 139 -13.12 0.01 14.22
N GLU A 140 -12.72 0.91 15.12
CA GLU A 140 -13.54 2.08 15.48
C GLU A 140 -13.63 3.11 14.35
N ALA A 141 -12.55 3.30 13.58
CA ALA A 141 -12.57 4.17 12.40
C ALA A 141 -13.51 3.62 11.31
N GLU A 142 -13.47 2.31 11.05
CA GLU A 142 -14.37 1.63 10.12
C GLU A 142 -15.84 1.76 10.53
N ARG A 143 -16.15 1.53 11.82
CA ARG A 143 -17.50 1.73 12.37
C ARG A 143 -18.01 3.15 12.13
N ARG A 144 -17.18 4.16 12.43
CA ARG A 144 -17.53 5.57 12.20
C ARG A 144 -17.76 5.87 10.71
N ALA A 145 -16.96 5.30 9.82
CA ALA A 145 -17.12 5.48 8.38
C ALA A 145 -18.42 4.84 7.86
N ALA A 146 -18.79 3.66 8.38
CA ALA A 146 -20.04 2.98 8.04
C ALA A 146 -21.27 3.81 8.49
N SER A 147 -21.26 4.34 9.72
CA SER A 147 -22.36 5.19 10.21
C SER A 147 -22.52 6.47 9.39
N LYS A 148 -21.43 7.09 8.93
CA LYS A 148 -21.49 8.27 8.05
C LYS A 148 -22.10 7.98 6.68
N LYS A 149 -21.93 6.77 6.15
CA LYS A 149 -22.51 6.35 4.85
C LYS A 149 -24.02 6.06 4.96
N GLN A 150 -24.51 5.62 6.12
CA GLN A 150 -25.94 5.37 6.35
C GLN A 150 -26.75 6.65 6.56
N ASN A 151 -26.12 7.75 6.98
CA ASN A 151 -26.76 9.05 7.20
C ASN A 151 -26.63 10.01 6.00
N ARG A 152 -26.22 9.53 4.83
CA ARG A 152 -26.14 10.27 3.57
C ARG A 152 -27.10 9.66 2.56
#